data_AF-A0A9W8A4P3-F1
#
_entry.id   AF-A0A9W8A4P3-F1
#
_cell.length_a   1.000
_cell.length_b   1.000
_cell.length_c   1.000
_cell.angle_alpha   90.00
_cell.angle_beta   90.00
_cell.angle_gamma   90.00
#
_symmetry.space_group_name_H-M   'P 1'
#
loop_
_entity.id
_entity.type
_entity.pdbx_description
1 polymer ?
#
loop_
_entity_poly.entity_id
_entity_poly.type
_entity_poly.pdbx_seq_one_letter_code
_entity_poly.pdbx_strand_id
1 'polypeptide(L)'
;MTNNKANHDITADEVALYDRQIRLWGLDAQQKIRLSNVLLIGCKGLSLETAKNIVLSGIKQLVLIDDKPVDIKDRSKVLTESLGILNPRVTINAVSRDTLNAELVSESDVVISVGQTLDDQILINKMERKEGLSTSKDETVTVKTSKQQEYIPLEKTFEAAYHGLTGKKLKRKVSPLLFAYQALWEFQKQSKELPRPLSKDDLILFREITKSITEKRGIPESFVDAELTERICTNARIEYPPTNAIVGGMLAQEILKVITGKEFPVTNFFLFDGMTNEGSVNSVFPN
;
A
#
# COMPACT_ATOMS: atom_id res chain seq x y z
N MET A 1 -12.40 -38.05 -23.19
CA MET A 1 -11.80 -36.73 -23.01
C MET A 1 -12.91 -35.74 -22.71
N THR A 2 -13.35 -35.65 -21.46
CA THR A 2 -14.35 -34.68 -21.00
C THR A 2 -13.59 -33.46 -20.50
N ASN A 3 -13.61 -32.41 -21.31
CA ASN A 3 -12.95 -31.14 -21.03
C ASN A 3 -13.74 -30.44 -19.91
N ASN A 4 -13.28 -30.55 -18.68
CA ASN A 4 -13.89 -29.94 -17.51
C ASN A 4 -13.49 -28.45 -17.46
N LYS A 5 -14.04 -27.63 -18.37
CA LYS A 5 -14.02 -26.18 -18.20
C LYS A 5 -14.98 -25.84 -17.07
N ALA A 6 -14.46 -25.71 -15.85
CA ALA A 6 -15.19 -25.12 -14.76
C ALA A 6 -15.80 -23.80 -15.24
N ASN A 7 -17.09 -23.62 -14.94
CA ASN A 7 -17.94 -22.53 -15.43
C ASN A 7 -17.38 -21.18 -14.93
N HIS A 8 -16.46 -20.57 -15.69
CA HIS A 8 -15.78 -19.32 -15.35
C HIS A 8 -16.60 -18.07 -15.70
N ASP A 9 -17.74 -18.24 -16.36
CA ASP A 9 -18.59 -17.13 -16.76
C ASP A 9 -19.24 -16.47 -15.55
N ILE A 10 -19.28 -15.14 -15.57
CA ILE A 10 -19.90 -14.32 -14.54
C ILE A 10 -21.42 -14.59 -14.55
N THR A 11 -22.00 -14.87 -13.38
CA THR A 11 -23.42 -15.16 -13.27
C THR A 11 -24.25 -13.90 -13.57
N ALA A 12 -25.51 -14.06 -13.99
CA ALA A 12 -26.40 -12.92 -14.25
C ALA A 12 -26.55 -12.01 -13.02
N ASP A 13 -26.62 -12.60 -11.82
CA ASP A 13 -26.68 -11.87 -10.56
C ASP A 13 -25.40 -11.07 -10.29
N GLU A 14 -24.21 -11.63 -10.60
CA GLU A 14 -22.94 -10.91 -10.50
C GLU A 14 -22.84 -9.77 -11.53
N VAL A 15 -23.34 -9.98 -12.75
CA VAL A 15 -23.41 -8.90 -13.76
C VAL A 15 -24.29 -7.77 -13.27
N ALA A 16 -25.44 -8.08 -12.67
CA ALA A 16 -26.34 -7.07 -12.12
C ALA A 16 -25.71 -6.33 -10.91
N LEU A 17 -25.05 -7.06 -10.02
CA LEU A 17 -24.38 -6.50 -8.83
C LEU A 17 -23.24 -5.55 -9.23
N TYR A 18 -22.41 -5.96 -10.21
CA TYR A 18 -21.23 -5.21 -10.63
C TYR A 18 -21.47 -4.36 -11.88
N ASP A 19 -22.72 -4.17 -12.33
CA ASP A 19 -23.06 -3.47 -13.60
C ASP A 19 -22.33 -2.11 -13.73
N ARG A 20 -22.34 -1.29 -12.67
CA ARG A 20 -21.65 0.01 -12.68
C ARG A 20 -20.13 -0.11 -12.81
N GLN A 21 -19.53 -1.11 -12.15
CA GLN A 21 -18.09 -1.36 -12.22
C GLN A 21 -17.70 -1.92 -13.60
N ILE A 22 -18.53 -2.81 -14.16
CA ILE A 22 -18.36 -3.38 -15.50
C ILE A 22 -18.46 -2.30 -16.58
N ARG A 23 -19.37 -1.33 -16.44
CA ARG A 23 -19.44 -0.17 -17.36
C ARG A 23 -18.18 0.69 -17.33
N LEU A 24 -17.49 0.74 -16.20
CA LEU A 24 -16.26 1.52 -16.02
C LEU A 24 -15.02 0.78 -16.55
N TRP A 25 -14.80 -0.46 -16.10
CA TRP A 25 -13.56 -1.20 -16.35
C TRP A 25 -13.66 -2.24 -17.49
N GLY A 26 -14.89 -2.61 -17.85
CA GLY A 26 -15.19 -3.69 -18.80
C GLY A 26 -15.29 -5.06 -18.14
N LEU A 27 -15.92 -6.00 -18.85
CA LEU A 27 -16.18 -7.36 -18.35
C LEU A 27 -14.89 -8.13 -18.03
N ASP A 28 -13.89 -8.06 -18.92
CA ASP A 28 -12.60 -8.74 -18.74
C ASP A 28 -11.87 -8.28 -17.46
N ALA A 29 -11.97 -6.99 -17.13
CA ALA A 29 -11.39 -6.46 -15.90
C ALA A 29 -12.11 -7.00 -14.66
N GLN A 30 -13.44 -7.04 -14.70
CA GLN A 30 -14.22 -7.63 -13.60
C GLN A 30 -13.93 -9.13 -13.43
N GLN A 31 -13.68 -9.86 -14.52
CA GLN A 31 -13.26 -11.26 -14.45
C GLN A 31 -11.91 -11.42 -13.76
N LYS A 32 -10.92 -10.58 -14.07
CA LYS A 32 -9.63 -10.58 -13.37
C LYS A 32 -9.80 -10.29 -11.88
N ILE A 33 -10.60 -9.28 -11.52
CA ILE A 33 -10.92 -8.96 -10.12
C ILE A 33 -11.51 -10.20 -9.42
N ARG A 34 -12.54 -10.83 -9.99
CA ARG A 34 -13.19 -12.04 -9.44
C ARG A 34 -12.26 -13.23 -9.21
N LEU A 35 -11.12 -13.29 -9.88
CA LEU A 35 -10.16 -14.39 -9.76
C LEU A 35 -9.00 -14.06 -8.83
N SER A 36 -8.87 -12.81 -8.37
CA SER A 36 -7.71 -12.33 -7.63
C SER A 36 -7.74 -12.71 -6.15
N ASN A 37 -6.63 -13.26 -5.66
CA ASN A 37 -6.34 -13.47 -4.25
C ASN A 37 -5.54 -12.28 -3.71
N VAL A 38 -5.96 -11.70 -2.59
CA VAL A 38 -5.27 -10.56 -1.96
C VAL A 38 -4.84 -10.92 -0.54
N LEU A 39 -3.59 -10.63 -0.19
CA LEU A 39 -3.07 -10.72 1.17
C LEU A 39 -3.00 -9.34 1.81
N LEU A 40 -3.54 -9.20 3.01
CA LEU A 40 -3.50 -7.96 3.79
C LEU A 40 -2.84 -8.20 5.15
N ILE A 41 -1.73 -7.50 5.39
CA ILE A 41 -0.90 -7.58 6.58
C ILE A 41 -1.07 -6.30 7.39
N GLY A 42 -1.46 -6.45 8.66
CA GLY A 42 -1.75 -5.38 9.60
C GLY A 42 -3.21 -4.94 9.56
N CYS A 43 -3.95 -5.23 10.63
CA CYS A 43 -5.37 -4.88 10.76
C CYS A 43 -5.55 -3.55 11.53
N LYS A 44 -5.50 -2.42 10.81
CA LYS A 44 -5.65 -1.05 11.30
C LYS A 44 -6.73 -0.27 10.53
N GLY A 45 -6.99 0.98 10.89
CA GLY A 45 -8.07 1.76 10.26
C GLY A 45 -7.87 1.98 8.75
N LEU A 46 -6.64 2.26 8.31
CA LEU A 46 -6.31 2.37 6.87
C LEU A 46 -6.55 1.06 6.11
N SER A 47 -6.14 -0.06 6.70
CA SER A 47 -6.26 -1.35 6.05
C SER A 47 -7.71 -1.83 5.99
N LEU A 48 -8.54 -1.47 6.97
CA LEU A 48 -10.00 -1.70 6.93
C LEU A 48 -10.68 -0.93 5.79
N GLU A 49 -10.39 0.35 5.61
CA GLU A 49 -10.95 1.14 4.51
C GLU A 49 -10.52 0.60 3.14
N THR A 50 -9.27 0.16 3.02
CA THR A 50 -8.76 -0.51 1.82
C THR A 50 -9.49 -1.84 1.59
N ALA A 51 -9.57 -2.71 2.61
CA ALA A 51 -10.22 -4.01 2.57
C ALA A 51 -11.69 -3.92 2.16
N LYS A 52 -12.43 -2.95 2.75
CA LYS A 52 -13.82 -2.67 2.42
C LYS A 52 -13.99 -2.43 0.91
N ASN A 53 -13.15 -1.58 0.32
CA ASN A 53 -13.25 -1.21 -1.09
C ASN A 53 -12.91 -2.40 -2.02
N ILE A 54 -11.86 -3.18 -1.73
CA ILE A 54 -11.50 -4.35 -2.55
C ILE A 54 -12.51 -5.51 -2.42
N VAL A 55 -13.08 -5.73 -1.22
CA VAL A 55 -14.13 -6.73 -1.00
C VAL A 55 -15.41 -6.35 -1.74
N LEU A 56 -15.84 -5.07 -1.69
CA LEU A 56 -16.99 -4.58 -2.46
C LEU A 56 -16.76 -4.62 -3.98
N SER A 57 -15.50 -4.62 -4.42
CA SER A 57 -15.14 -4.77 -5.84
C SER A 57 -15.23 -6.22 -6.32
N GLY A 58 -15.33 -7.18 -5.39
CA GLY A 58 -15.61 -8.58 -5.71
C GLY A 58 -14.38 -9.40 -6.05
N ILE A 59 -13.29 -9.24 -5.30
CA ILE A 59 -12.12 -10.14 -5.36
C ILE A 59 -12.49 -11.59 -5.02
N LYS A 60 -11.67 -12.57 -5.39
CA LYS A 60 -11.92 -13.98 -5.05
C LYS A 60 -11.78 -14.22 -3.55
N GLN A 61 -10.65 -13.79 -3.01
CA GLN A 61 -10.26 -14.10 -1.64
C GLN A 61 -9.46 -12.95 -1.02
N LEU A 62 -9.72 -12.70 0.26
CA LEU A 62 -8.90 -11.85 1.13
C LEU A 62 -8.34 -12.69 2.28
N VAL A 63 -7.02 -12.74 2.41
CA VAL A 63 -6.33 -13.32 3.57
C VAL A 63 -5.83 -12.19 4.47
N LEU A 64 -6.22 -12.22 5.75
CA LEU A 64 -5.86 -11.25 6.76
C LEU A 64 -4.76 -11.80 7.68
N ILE A 65 -3.74 -11.00 7.94
CA ILE A 65 -2.74 -11.23 8.97
C ILE A 65 -2.75 -10.04 9.93
N ASP A 66 -3.08 -10.26 11.20
CA ASP A 66 -2.93 -9.23 12.24
C ASP A 66 -1.54 -9.35 12.89
N ASP A 67 -0.88 -8.22 13.07
CA ASP A 67 0.50 -8.10 13.54
C ASP A 67 0.62 -7.92 15.06
N LYS A 68 -0.51 -7.84 15.78
CA LYS A 68 -0.54 -7.74 17.25
C LYS A 68 -0.90 -9.06 17.92
N PRO A 69 -0.44 -9.27 19.16
CA PRO A 69 -0.85 -10.44 19.96
C PRO A 69 -2.37 -10.54 20.06
N VAL A 70 -2.87 -11.78 20.08
CA VAL A 70 -4.29 -12.11 20.20
C VAL A 70 -4.84 -11.53 21.52
N ASP A 71 -5.67 -10.48 21.42
CA ASP A 71 -6.47 -9.96 22.53
C ASP A 71 -7.85 -10.67 22.54
N ILE A 72 -8.61 -10.53 23.64
CA ILE A 72 -9.97 -11.07 23.85
C ILE A 72 -10.95 -10.67 22.72
N LYS A 73 -10.59 -9.66 21.91
CA LYS A 73 -11.23 -9.30 20.64
C LYS A 73 -10.21 -9.40 19.51
N ASP A 74 -9.97 -10.60 19.00
CA ASP A 74 -9.19 -10.78 17.78
C ASP A 74 -9.78 -9.90 16.66
N ARG A 75 -9.05 -8.83 16.30
CA ARG A 75 -9.53 -7.85 15.32
C ARG A 75 -9.73 -8.52 13.97
N SER A 76 -8.83 -9.42 13.60
CA SER A 76 -8.90 -10.14 12.32
C SER A 76 -10.18 -10.98 12.22
N LYS A 77 -10.62 -11.60 13.33
CA LYS A 77 -11.87 -12.36 13.38
C LYS A 77 -13.10 -11.47 13.21
N VAL A 78 -13.19 -10.37 13.97
CA VAL A 78 -14.30 -9.41 13.86
C VAL A 78 -14.36 -8.79 12.46
N LEU A 79 -13.20 -8.49 11.88
CA LEU A 79 -13.08 -7.97 10.52
C LEU A 79 -13.53 -8.99 9.48
N THR A 80 -13.16 -10.26 9.64
CA THR A 80 -13.59 -11.34 8.73
C THR A 80 -15.11 -11.43 8.66
N GLU A 81 -15.78 -11.44 9.81
CA GLU A 81 -17.24 -11.46 9.90
C GLU A 81 -17.86 -10.20 9.26
N SER A 82 -17.34 -9.02 9.61
CA SER A 82 -17.88 -7.73 9.13
C SER A 82 -17.70 -7.55 7.62
N LEU A 83 -16.54 -7.91 7.08
CA LEU A 83 -16.26 -7.81 5.65
C LEU A 83 -17.04 -8.87 4.85
N GLY A 84 -17.24 -10.07 5.42
CA GLY A 84 -18.02 -11.13 4.79
C GLY A 84 -19.49 -10.74 4.58
N ILE A 85 -20.05 -9.93 5.47
CA ILE A 85 -21.40 -9.36 5.31
C ILE A 85 -21.47 -8.40 4.12
N LEU A 86 -20.41 -7.63 3.85
CA LEU A 86 -20.40 -6.65 2.75
C LEU A 86 -20.48 -7.31 1.38
N ASN A 87 -19.81 -8.45 1.22
CA ASN A 87 -19.86 -9.21 -0.02
C ASN A 87 -19.72 -10.72 0.26
N PRO A 88 -20.84 -11.45 0.39
CA PRO A 88 -20.84 -12.89 0.67
C PRO A 88 -20.18 -13.76 -0.42
N ARG A 89 -19.83 -13.18 -1.58
CA ARG A 89 -19.14 -13.88 -2.67
C ARG A 89 -17.62 -13.90 -2.51
N VAL A 90 -17.07 -13.08 -1.61
CA VAL A 90 -15.63 -13.02 -1.33
C VAL A 90 -15.30 -13.97 -0.19
N THR A 91 -14.32 -14.84 -0.39
CA THR A 91 -13.81 -15.69 0.70
C THR A 91 -12.89 -14.85 1.58
N ILE A 92 -13.13 -14.79 2.88
CA ILE A 92 -12.30 -14.00 3.81
C ILE A 92 -11.80 -14.92 4.91
N ASN A 93 -10.50 -14.98 5.08
CA ASN A 93 -9.83 -15.83 6.07
C ASN A 93 -8.82 -14.99 6.87
N ALA A 94 -8.69 -15.28 8.16
CA ALA A 94 -7.63 -14.73 9.00
C ALA A 94 -6.64 -15.84 9.37
N VAL A 95 -5.34 -15.53 9.28
CA VAL A 95 -4.25 -16.47 9.62
C VAL A 95 -3.26 -15.82 10.57
N SER A 96 -2.49 -16.64 11.29
CA SER A 96 -1.47 -16.16 12.23
C SER A 96 -0.34 -15.43 11.49
N ARG A 97 0.32 -14.51 12.20
CA ARG A 97 1.52 -13.82 11.70
C ARG A 97 2.66 -14.77 11.33
N ASP A 98 2.73 -15.93 11.97
CA ASP A 98 3.73 -16.97 11.70
C ASP A 98 3.54 -17.64 10.33
N THR A 99 2.35 -17.53 9.73
CA THR A 99 2.06 -18.04 8.39
C THR A 99 2.67 -17.16 7.29
N LEU A 100 3.11 -15.92 7.60
CA LEU A 100 3.72 -15.06 6.58
C LEU A 100 5.08 -15.63 6.14
N ASN A 101 5.12 -16.11 4.91
CA ASN A 101 6.32 -16.65 4.26
C ASN A 101 6.27 -16.33 2.75
N ALA A 102 7.33 -16.71 2.02
CA ALA A 102 7.43 -16.46 0.59
C ALA A 102 6.35 -17.19 -0.23
N GLU A 103 5.93 -18.38 0.20
CA GLU A 103 4.90 -19.18 -0.46
C GLU A 103 3.55 -18.45 -0.44
N LEU A 104 3.08 -18.02 0.74
CA LEU A 104 1.83 -17.26 0.88
C LEU A 104 1.87 -15.94 0.09
N VAL A 105 3.01 -15.25 0.08
CA VAL A 105 3.21 -14.04 -0.72
C VAL A 105 3.10 -14.35 -2.21
N SER A 106 3.65 -15.47 -2.69
CA SER A 106 3.60 -15.86 -4.10
C SER A 106 2.23 -16.34 -4.58
N GLU A 107 1.42 -16.90 -3.68
CA GLU A 107 0.04 -17.33 -3.98
C GLU A 107 -0.95 -16.15 -4.11
N SER A 108 -0.52 -14.97 -3.69
CA SER A 108 -1.32 -13.74 -3.69
C SER A 108 -1.00 -12.90 -4.92
N ASP A 109 -2.03 -12.45 -5.64
CA ASP A 109 -1.86 -11.55 -6.78
C ASP A 109 -1.41 -10.15 -6.33
N VAL A 110 -1.78 -9.75 -5.10
CA VAL A 110 -1.42 -8.47 -4.48
C VAL A 110 -1.19 -8.67 -2.99
N VAL A 111 -0.10 -8.09 -2.45
CA VAL A 111 0.16 -7.97 -1.01
C VAL A 111 0.00 -6.52 -0.55
N ILE A 112 -0.75 -6.32 0.53
CA ILE A 112 -0.99 -5.03 1.16
C ILE A 112 -0.34 -5.07 2.54
N SER A 113 0.62 -4.19 2.80
CA SER A 113 1.32 -4.10 4.08
C SER A 113 1.03 -2.76 4.77
N VAL A 114 0.34 -2.80 5.91
CA VAL A 114 -0.03 -1.61 6.69
C VAL A 114 0.53 -1.71 8.11
N GLY A 115 1.09 -0.62 8.59
CA GLY A 115 1.54 -0.51 9.98
C GLY A 115 2.79 -1.32 10.35
N GLN A 116 3.45 -1.92 9.36
CA GLN A 116 4.69 -2.68 9.52
C GLN A 116 5.92 -1.75 9.66
N THR A 117 6.99 -2.25 10.27
CA THR A 117 8.27 -1.53 10.30
C THR A 117 8.87 -1.41 8.89
N LEU A 118 9.81 -0.49 8.68
CA LEU A 118 10.47 -0.37 7.38
C LEU A 118 11.24 -1.65 7.00
N ASP A 119 11.91 -2.27 7.96
CA ASP A 119 12.68 -3.50 7.72
C ASP A 119 11.72 -4.65 7.29
N ASP A 120 10.53 -4.75 7.89
CA ASP A 120 9.49 -5.72 7.48
C ASP A 120 8.94 -5.41 6.08
N GLN A 121 8.67 -4.14 5.78
CA GLN A 121 8.20 -3.73 4.45
C GLN A 121 9.22 -4.05 3.35
N ILE A 122 10.51 -3.85 3.62
CA ILE A 122 11.60 -4.22 2.71
C ILE A 122 11.67 -5.75 2.55
N LEU A 123 11.49 -6.51 3.63
CA LEU A 123 11.47 -7.96 3.59
C LEU A 123 10.32 -8.48 2.71
N ILE A 124 9.11 -7.97 2.91
CA ILE A 124 7.93 -8.32 2.10
C ILE A 124 8.19 -7.95 0.62
N ASN A 125 8.69 -6.75 0.35
CA ASN A 125 8.98 -6.33 -1.03
C ASN A 125 10.04 -7.21 -1.71
N LYS A 126 11.00 -7.75 -0.94
CA LYS A 126 11.98 -8.72 -1.44
C LYS A 126 11.35 -10.09 -1.73
N MET A 127 10.40 -10.54 -0.91
CA MET A 127 9.67 -11.78 -1.16
C MET A 127 8.86 -11.69 -2.46
N GLU A 128 8.10 -10.61 -2.65
CA GLU A 128 7.31 -10.37 -3.87
C GLU A 128 8.18 -10.37 -5.14
N ARG A 129 9.36 -9.73 -5.07
CA ARG A 129 10.25 -9.60 -6.23
C ARG A 129 11.04 -10.85 -6.56
N LYS A 130 11.45 -11.64 -5.56
CA LYS A 130 12.19 -12.90 -5.79
C LYS A 130 11.34 -13.92 -6.53
N GLU A 131 10.06 -14.01 -6.19
CA GLU A 131 9.13 -14.95 -6.82
C GLU A 131 8.58 -14.39 -8.15
N GLY A 132 8.45 -13.07 -8.29
CA GLY A 132 8.13 -12.41 -9.57
C GLY A 132 9.20 -12.55 -10.67
N LEU A 133 10.39 -13.05 -10.34
CA LEU A 133 11.46 -13.41 -11.30
C LEU A 133 11.29 -14.84 -11.87
N SER A 134 10.31 -15.62 -11.43
CA SER A 134 10.10 -17.02 -11.87
C SER A 134 9.19 -17.20 -13.09
N THR A 135 8.63 -16.13 -13.66
CA THR A 135 7.77 -16.23 -14.86
C THR A 135 8.33 -15.44 -16.04
N SER A 136 9.20 -16.11 -16.82
CA SER A 136 9.14 -15.94 -18.27
C SER A 136 9.53 -17.25 -18.96
N LYS A 137 8.62 -17.78 -19.78
CA LYS A 137 8.90 -18.07 -21.19
C LYS A 137 7.63 -18.46 -21.95
N ASP A 138 7.54 -17.82 -23.11
CA ASP A 138 6.78 -18.19 -24.31
C ASP A 138 5.25 -18.06 -24.26
N GLU A 139 4.76 -16.93 -24.75
CA GLU A 139 3.68 -16.91 -25.75
C GLU A 139 3.69 -15.58 -26.51
N THR A 140 4.05 -15.63 -27.80
CA THR A 140 3.88 -14.51 -28.74
C THR A 140 2.39 -14.29 -29.01
N VAL A 141 1.83 -13.18 -28.51
CA VAL A 141 0.47 -12.74 -28.85
C VAL A 141 0.49 -11.33 -29.46
N THR A 142 -0.24 -11.22 -30.57
CA THR A 142 -0.44 -10.09 -31.47
C THR A 142 -0.61 -8.73 -30.79
N VAL A 143 0.12 -7.73 -31.32
CA VAL A 143 0.31 -6.38 -30.78
C VAL A 143 -1.00 -5.57 -30.72
N LYS A 144 -1.68 -5.59 -29.56
CA LYS A 144 -2.16 -4.34 -28.96
C LYS A 144 -0.94 -3.70 -28.31
N THR A 145 -0.71 -2.40 -28.51
CA THR A 145 0.45 -1.69 -27.96
C THR A 145 0.45 -1.76 -26.43
N SER A 146 1.01 -2.83 -25.87
CA SER A 146 1.12 -3.05 -24.44
C SER A 146 2.22 -2.12 -23.94
N LYS A 147 1.81 -1.03 -23.28
CA LYS A 147 2.76 -0.17 -22.59
C LYS A 147 3.16 -0.87 -21.30
N GLN A 148 4.45 -0.94 -21.02
CA GLN A 148 4.99 -1.48 -19.78
C GLN A 148 5.51 -0.36 -18.90
N GLN A 149 5.45 -0.55 -17.58
CA GLN A 149 6.01 0.37 -16.61
C GLN A 149 6.79 -0.41 -15.56
N GLU A 150 8.02 0.04 -15.32
CA GLU A 150 8.91 -0.58 -14.35
C GLU A 150 8.85 0.13 -13.00
N TYR A 151 8.85 -0.67 -11.94
CA TYR A 151 8.89 -0.21 -10.55
C TYR A 151 10.18 -0.68 -9.90
N ILE A 152 10.83 0.20 -9.15
CA ILE A 152 12.07 -0.12 -8.41
C ILE A 152 11.77 -0.70 -7.02
N PRO A 153 12.70 -1.48 -6.43
CA PRO A 153 12.57 -1.94 -5.04
C PRO A 153 12.39 -0.79 -4.06
N LEU A 154 11.59 -1.02 -3.00
CA LEU A 154 11.30 0.01 -1.98
C LEU A 154 12.60 0.57 -1.39
N GLU A 155 13.56 -0.29 -1.05
CA GLU A 155 14.85 0.12 -0.49
C GLU A 155 15.66 1.04 -1.42
N LYS A 156 15.50 0.90 -2.74
CA LYS A 156 16.18 1.75 -3.73
C LYS A 156 15.61 3.16 -3.78
N THR A 157 14.36 3.37 -3.39
CA THR A 157 13.77 4.72 -3.31
C THR A 157 14.52 5.60 -2.28
N PHE A 158 15.16 4.98 -1.29
CA PHE A 158 16.01 5.63 -0.30
C PHE A 158 17.43 5.91 -0.82
N GLU A 159 17.71 5.80 -2.11
CA GLU A 159 18.97 6.25 -2.73
C GLU A 159 18.76 7.55 -3.52
N ALA A 160 17.50 7.98 -3.74
CA ALA A 160 17.18 9.21 -4.43
C ALA A 160 17.78 10.44 -3.73
N ALA A 161 18.43 11.32 -4.51
CA ALA A 161 19.03 12.56 -4.02
C ALA A 161 18.49 13.76 -4.81
N TYR A 162 18.56 14.95 -4.23
CA TYR A 162 17.95 16.16 -4.80
C TYR A 162 18.91 17.36 -4.75
N HIS A 163 20.21 17.10 -4.84
CA HIS A 163 21.26 18.11 -4.80
C HIS A 163 20.99 19.28 -5.77
N GLY A 164 21.15 20.51 -5.28
CA GLY A 164 21.00 21.73 -6.07
C GLY A 164 19.54 22.15 -6.33
N LEU A 165 18.54 21.40 -5.87
CA LEU A 165 17.13 21.79 -5.96
C LEU A 165 16.66 22.49 -4.69
N THR A 166 16.00 23.64 -4.84
CA THR A 166 15.46 24.41 -3.72
C THR A 166 14.10 25.02 -4.05
N GLY A 167 13.37 25.45 -3.01
CA GLY A 167 12.11 26.20 -3.13
C GLY A 167 11.08 25.52 -4.03
N LYS A 168 10.49 26.30 -4.95
CA LYS A 168 9.44 25.82 -5.87
C LYS A 168 9.91 24.70 -6.80
N LYS A 169 11.20 24.66 -7.18
CA LYS A 169 11.73 23.61 -8.06
C LYS A 169 11.72 22.26 -7.34
N LEU A 170 12.11 22.24 -6.07
CA LEU A 170 12.09 21.03 -5.24
C LEU A 170 10.65 20.58 -4.94
N LYS A 171 9.76 21.51 -4.56
CA LYS A 171 8.34 21.19 -4.28
C LYS A 171 7.59 20.60 -5.48
N ARG A 172 7.99 20.93 -6.72
CA ARG A 172 7.42 20.33 -7.94
C ARG A 172 7.94 18.92 -8.22
N LYS A 173 9.04 18.52 -7.59
CA LYS A 173 9.69 17.22 -7.79
C LYS A 173 9.33 16.22 -6.70
N VAL A 174 9.26 16.69 -5.44
CA VAL A 174 9.04 15.83 -4.29
C VAL A 174 8.35 16.60 -3.16
N SER A 175 7.52 15.90 -2.39
CA SER A 175 6.83 16.42 -1.21
C SER A 175 7.73 16.37 0.03
N PRO A 176 7.69 17.39 0.92
CA PRO A 176 8.39 17.34 2.21
C PRO A 176 7.89 16.22 3.12
N LEU A 177 6.64 15.77 2.95
CA LEU A 177 6.09 14.64 3.69
C LEU A 177 6.92 13.37 3.49
N LEU A 178 7.49 13.15 2.30
CA LEU A 178 8.31 11.97 2.02
C LEU A 178 9.45 11.85 3.03
N PHE A 179 10.17 12.95 3.24
CA PHE A 179 11.33 12.98 4.13
C PHE A 179 10.94 12.92 5.60
N ALA A 180 9.78 13.49 5.97
CA ALA A 180 9.24 13.35 7.31
C ALA A 180 8.86 11.88 7.63
N TYR A 181 8.29 11.14 6.67
CA TYR A 181 8.04 9.70 6.83
C TYR A 181 9.33 8.87 6.85
N GLN A 182 10.34 9.23 6.04
CA GLN A 182 11.67 8.60 6.13
C GLN A 182 12.29 8.82 7.52
N ALA A 183 12.17 10.02 8.09
CA ALA A 183 12.60 10.32 9.45
C ALA A 183 11.82 9.50 10.49
N LEU A 184 10.52 9.29 10.27
CA LEU A 184 9.68 8.50 11.16
C LEU A 184 10.11 7.03 11.20
N TRP A 185 10.43 6.45 10.05
CA TRP A 185 10.97 5.09 9.99
C TRP A 185 12.35 4.98 10.63
N GLU A 186 13.24 5.96 10.41
CA GLU A 186 14.55 5.97 11.05
C GLU A 186 14.44 6.13 12.57
N PHE A 187 13.54 6.98 13.05
CA PHE A 187 13.22 7.09 14.48
C PHE A 187 12.74 5.75 15.03
N GLN A 188 11.78 5.10 14.36
CA GLN A 188 11.25 3.80 14.80
C GLN A 188 12.36 2.73 14.83
N LYS A 189 13.30 2.78 13.88
CA LYS A 189 14.41 1.84 13.83
C LYS A 189 15.35 1.99 15.02
N GLN A 190 15.65 3.24 15.41
CA GLN A 190 16.53 3.57 16.54
C GLN A 190 15.84 3.33 17.89
N SER A 191 14.62 3.83 18.05
CA SER A 191 13.88 3.82 19.31
C SER A 191 13.03 2.57 19.53
N LYS A 192 12.89 1.70 18.51
CA LYS A 192 11.99 0.53 18.47
C LYS A 192 10.49 0.83 18.57
N GLU A 193 10.13 2.06 18.90
CA GLU A 193 8.76 2.57 18.88
C GLU A 193 8.65 3.85 18.06
N LEU A 194 7.42 4.21 17.68
CA LEU A 194 7.11 5.52 17.11
C LEU A 194 7.26 6.63 18.18
N PRO A 195 7.44 7.91 17.81
CA PRO A 195 7.47 9.00 18.78
C PRO A 195 6.21 9.02 19.66
N ARG A 196 6.38 9.35 20.94
CA ARG A 196 5.27 9.54 21.89
C ARG A 196 4.64 10.92 21.67
N PRO A 197 3.30 11.04 21.69
CA PRO A 197 2.63 12.33 21.55
C PRO A 197 3.13 13.33 22.60
N LEU A 198 3.45 14.55 22.16
CA LEU A 198 3.88 15.67 23.01
C LEU A 198 5.17 15.43 23.82
N SER A 199 5.94 14.37 23.52
CA SER A 199 7.23 14.12 24.16
C SER A 199 8.30 15.08 23.63
N LYS A 200 8.90 15.87 24.53
CA LYS A 200 9.98 16.81 24.18
C LYS A 200 11.25 16.07 23.76
N ASP A 201 11.60 15.00 24.44
CA ASP A 201 12.81 14.21 24.14
C ASP A 201 12.71 13.55 22.77
N ASP A 202 11.54 12.97 22.47
CA ASP A 202 11.28 12.33 21.18
C ASP A 202 11.30 13.38 20.06
N LEU A 203 10.78 14.58 20.29
CA LEU A 203 10.81 15.68 19.33
C LEU A 203 12.24 16.19 19.05
N ILE A 204 13.09 16.24 20.07
CA ILE A 204 14.51 16.61 19.91
C ILE A 204 15.21 15.58 19.02
N LEU A 205 15.10 14.29 19.36
CA LEU A 205 15.67 13.21 18.56
C LEU A 205 15.09 13.19 17.13
N PHE A 206 13.78 13.40 16.98
CA PHE A 206 13.13 13.41 15.68
C PHE A 206 13.62 14.56 14.79
N ARG A 207 13.90 15.74 15.35
CA ARG A 207 14.51 16.87 14.64
C ARG A 207 15.94 16.54 14.19
N GLU A 208 16.74 15.92 15.04
CA GLU A 208 18.11 15.49 14.69
C GLU A 208 18.12 14.47 13.55
N ILE A 209 17.22 13.49 13.61
CA ILE A 209 17.06 12.48 12.54
C ILE A 209 16.59 13.14 11.24
N THR A 210 15.60 14.03 11.31
CA THR A 210 15.09 14.77 10.14
C THR A 210 16.21 15.55 9.47
N LYS A 211 17.01 16.28 10.25
CA LYS A 211 18.18 17.00 9.77
C LYS A 211 19.17 16.07 9.05
N SER A 212 19.54 14.96 9.70
CA SER A 212 20.45 13.95 9.11
C SER A 212 19.94 13.43 7.76
N ILE A 213 18.63 13.17 7.64
CA ILE A 213 18.02 12.73 6.38
C ILE A 213 18.06 13.83 5.33
N THR A 214 17.68 15.06 5.67
CA THR A 214 17.71 16.17 4.69
C THR A 214 19.12 16.42 4.15
N GLU A 215 20.14 16.37 5.01
CA GLU A 215 21.54 16.51 4.63
C GLU A 215 22.00 15.41 3.67
N LYS A 216 21.71 14.14 4.00
CA LYS A 216 22.02 12.98 3.14
C LYS A 216 21.34 13.06 1.76
N ARG A 217 20.18 13.70 1.69
CA ARG A 217 19.39 13.87 0.45
C ARG A 217 19.78 15.10 -0.36
N GLY A 218 20.65 15.97 0.17
CA GLY A 218 21.01 17.22 -0.47
C GLY A 218 19.87 18.23 -0.55
N ILE A 219 18.90 18.18 0.38
CA ILE A 219 17.79 19.14 0.46
C ILE A 219 18.00 20.11 1.63
N PRO A 220 17.52 21.37 1.53
CA PRO A 220 17.60 22.31 2.64
C PRO A 220 16.83 21.80 3.86
N GLU A 221 17.38 21.99 5.07
CA GLU A 221 16.70 21.64 6.33
C GLU A 221 15.32 22.30 6.44
N SER A 222 15.19 23.55 5.96
CA SER A 222 13.92 24.29 5.91
C SER A 222 12.86 23.69 4.98
N PHE A 223 13.19 22.66 4.20
CA PHE A 223 12.22 21.96 3.36
C PHE A 223 11.26 21.10 4.19
N VAL A 224 11.75 20.48 5.26
CA VAL A 224 10.94 19.84 6.29
C VAL A 224 10.92 20.78 7.48
N ASP A 225 10.01 21.74 7.47
CA ASP A 225 9.97 22.78 8.49
C ASP A 225 9.64 22.25 9.89
N ALA A 226 9.85 23.11 10.89
CA ALA A 226 9.67 22.75 12.29
C ALA A 226 8.21 22.39 12.62
N GLU A 227 7.25 23.03 11.96
CA GLU A 227 5.81 22.78 12.15
C GLU A 227 5.45 21.38 11.64
N LEU A 228 5.86 21.02 10.42
CA LEU A 228 5.66 19.69 9.87
C LEU A 228 6.34 18.62 10.73
N THR A 229 7.57 18.88 11.16
CA THR A 229 8.33 17.97 12.02
C THR A 229 7.61 17.70 13.34
N GLU A 230 7.16 18.76 14.02
CA GLU A 230 6.43 18.66 15.28
C GLU A 230 5.07 17.96 15.12
N ARG A 231 4.36 18.26 14.01
CA ARG A 231 3.08 17.65 13.68
C ARG A 231 3.21 16.15 13.45
N ILE A 232 4.19 15.70 12.68
CA ILE A 232 4.41 14.27 12.42
C ILE A 232 4.84 13.56 13.71
N CYS A 233 5.77 14.16 14.48
CA CYS A 233 6.20 13.60 15.77
C CYS A 233 5.04 13.42 16.74
N THR A 234 4.18 14.44 16.88
CA THR A 234 3.07 14.43 17.84
C THR A 234 1.99 13.42 17.45
N ASN A 235 1.72 13.27 16.15
CA ASN A 235 0.59 12.48 15.66
C ASN A 235 1.00 11.09 15.14
N ALA A 236 2.27 10.69 15.26
CA ALA A 236 2.81 9.44 14.70
C ALA A 236 2.04 8.17 15.11
N ARG A 237 1.42 8.17 16.30
CA ARG A 237 0.68 7.01 16.85
C ARG A 237 -0.83 7.11 16.64
N ILE A 238 -1.33 8.14 15.94
CA ILE A 238 -2.76 8.43 15.80
C ILE A 238 -3.23 8.10 14.39
N GLU A 239 -4.38 7.44 14.28
CA GLU A 239 -5.07 7.22 13.02
C GLU A 239 -6.32 8.08 12.94
N TYR A 240 -6.44 8.86 11.88
CA TYR A 240 -7.60 9.71 11.63
C TYR A 240 -8.56 9.01 10.65
N PRO A 241 -9.81 8.71 11.03
CA PRO A 241 -10.76 8.04 10.14
C PRO A 241 -10.95 8.73 8.77
N PRO A 242 -11.03 10.07 8.66
CA PRO A 242 -11.11 10.74 7.36
C PRO A 242 -9.89 10.47 6.48
N THR A 243 -8.69 10.52 7.05
CA THR A 243 -7.43 10.23 6.34
C THR A 243 -7.39 8.77 5.89
N ASN A 244 -7.81 7.84 6.76
CA ASN A 244 -7.88 6.43 6.43
C ASN A 244 -8.83 6.17 5.25
N ALA A 245 -9.99 6.84 5.21
CA ALA A 245 -10.95 6.70 4.12
C ALA A 245 -10.38 7.21 2.78
N ILE A 246 -9.70 8.37 2.80
CA ILE A 246 -9.09 8.97 1.60
C ILE A 246 -7.96 8.08 1.09
N VAL A 247 -6.97 7.78 1.93
CA VAL A 247 -5.79 7.01 1.54
C VAL A 247 -6.16 5.56 1.23
N GLY A 248 -7.08 4.96 1.98
CA GLY A 248 -7.57 3.60 1.74
C GLY A 248 -8.39 3.47 0.46
N GLY A 249 -9.17 4.48 0.10
CA GLY A 249 -9.86 4.56 -1.19
C GLY A 249 -8.89 4.66 -2.36
N MET A 250 -7.87 5.54 -2.25
CA MET A 250 -6.81 5.66 -3.25
C MET A 250 -6.02 4.36 -3.39
N LEU A 251 -5.58 3.76 -2.28
CA LEU A 251 -4.84 2.50 -2.31
C LEU A 251 -5.65 1.37 -2.93
N ALA A 252 -6.93 1.23 -2.57
CA ALA A 252 -7.81 0.24 -3.17
C ALA A 252 -7.96 0.43 -4.68
N GLN A 253 -8.07 1.68 -5.15
CA GLN A 253 -8.13 1.97 -6.58
C GLN A 253 -6.83 1.57 -7.30
N GLU A 254 -5.66 1.83 -6.71
CA GLU A 254 -4.37 1.41 -7.27
C GLU A 254 -4.23 -0.12 -7.32
N ILE A 255 -4.72 -0.84 -6.30
CA ILE A 255 -4.78 -2.30 -6.28
C ILE A 255 -5.63 -2.83 -7.44
N LEU A 256 -6.81 -2.24 -7.69
CA LEU A 256 -7.66 -2.64 -8.81
C LEU A 256 -6.99 -2.37 -10.17
N LYS A 257 -6.20 -1.30 -10.29
CA LYS A 257 -5.41 -1.05 -11.52
C LYS A 257 -4.36 -2.14 -11.74
N VAL A 258 -3.64 -2.56 -10.69
CA VAL A 258 -2.68 -3.66 -10.75
C VAL A 258 -3.37 -4.95 -11.22
N ILE A 259 -4.46 -5.32 -10.56
CA ILE A 259 -5.22 -6.55 -10.87
C ILE A 259 -5.76 -6.53 -12.30
N THR A 260 -6.35 -5.42 -12.72
CA THR A 260 -7.04 -5.36 -14.02
C THR A 260 -6.07 -5.16 -15.19
N GLY A 261 -4.92 -4.53 -14.95
CA GLY A 261 -3.97 -4.10 -15.99
C GLY A 261 -4.57 -3.08 -16.96
N LYS A 262 -5.60 -2.33 -16.56
CA LYS A 262 -6.30 -1.35 -17.41
C LYS A 262 -5.61 0.01 -17.45
N GLU A 263 -4.99 0.41 -16.35
CA GLU A 263 -4.29 1.67 -16.20
C GLU A 263 -2.97 1.45 -15.45
N PHE A 264 -2.06 2.41 -15.60
CA PHE A 264 -0.85 2.41 -14.81
C PHE A 264 -1.11 2.82 -13.37
N PRO A 265 -0.64 2.02 -12.39
CA PRO A 265 -0.65 2.45 -11.02
C PRO A 265 0.28 3.65 -10.75
N VAL A 266 0.04 4.36 -9.66
CA VAL A 266 0.87 5.45 -9.16
C VAL A 266 2.32 5.01 -9.07
N THR A 267 3.22 5.83 -9.60
CA THR A 267 4.67 5.58 -9.57
C THR A 267 5.36 6.67 -8.77
N ASN A 268 5.88 6.40 -7.57
CA ASN A 268 5.72 5.18 -6.75
C ASN A 268 5.31 5.50 -5.30
N PHE A 269 5.11 6.78 -4.98
CA PHE A 269 4.52 7.22 -3.71
C PHE A 269 3.33 8.13 -3.95
N PHE A 270 2.24 7.87 -3.22
CA PHE A 270 1.17 8.82 -3.01
C PHE A 270 1.24 9.34 -1.57
N LEU A 271 1.30 10.65 -1.40
CA LEU A 271 1.37 11.31 -0.10
C LEU A 271 0.21 12.28 0.05
N PHE A 272 -0.56 12.12 1.11
CA PHE A 272 -1.70 12.96 1.44
C PHE A 272 -1.47 13.73 2.74
N ASP A 273 -1.68 15.05 2.70
CA ASP A 273 -1.66 15.92 3.86
C ASP A 273 -3.10 16.30 4.26
N GLY A 274 -3.57 15.76 5.38
CA GLY A 274 -4.92 16.04 5.88
C GLY A 274 -5.15 17.47 6.38
N MET A 275 -4.09 18.25 6.61
CA MET A 275 -4.21 19.66 7.03
C MET A 275 -4.39 20.58 5.83
N THR A 276 -3.66 20.33 4.74
CA THR A 276 -3.77 21.13 3.51
C THR A 276 -4.78 20.54 2.52
N ASN A 277 -5.24 19.31 2.75
CA ASN A 277 -6.06 18.51 1.83
C ASN A 277 -5.39 18.27 0.47
N GLU A 278 -4.05 18.25 0.44
CA GLU A 278 -3.28 18.03 -0.77
C GLU A 278 -2.85 16.56 -0.89
N GLY A 279 -3.19 15.94 -2.03
CA GLY A 279 -2.64 14.65 -2.46
C GLY A 279 -1.57 14.86 -3.52
N SER A 280 -0.40 14.25 -3.36
CA SER A 280 0.73 14.37 -4.29
C SER A 280 1.26 13.00 -4.70
N VAL A 281 1.49 12.84 -6.01
CA VAL A 281 2.19 11.69 -6.57
C VAL A 281 3.67 12.04 -6.73
N ASN A 282 4.53 11.20 -6.18
CA ASN A 282 5.97 11.42 -6.11
C ASN A 282 6.66 10.22 -6.78
N SER A 283 7.27 10.47 -7.94
CA SER A 283 8.06 9.50 -8.68
C SER A 283 9.50 9.50 -8.15
N VAL A 284 9.79 8.59 -7.23
CA VAL A 284 11.07 8.55 -6.51
C VAL A 284 11.94 7.44 -7.09
N PHE A 285 13.01 7.85 -7.76
CA PHE A 285 14.01 6.98 -8.36
C PHE A 285 15.41 7.42 -7.94
N PRO A 286 16.37 6.49 -7.78
CA PRO A 286 17.80 6.83 -7.74
C PRO A 286 18.18 7.68 -8.96
N ASN A 287 19.08 8.64 -8.75
CA ASN A 287 19.68 9.41 -9.84
C ASN A 287 20.80 8.62 -10.53
#